data_AF-A0A498PXU0-F1
#
_entry.id   AF-A0A498PXU0-F1
#
_cell.length_a   1.000
_cell.length_b   1.000
_cell.length_c   1.000
_cell.angle_alpha   90.00
_cell.angle_beta   90.00
_cell.angle_gamma   90.00
#
_symmetry.space_group_name_H-M   'P 1'
#
loop_
_entity.id
_entity.type
_entity.pdbx_description
1 polymer ?
#
loop_
_entity_poly.entity_id
_entity_poly.type
_entity_poly.pdbx_seq_one_letter_code
_entity_poly.pdbx_strand_id
1 'polypeptide(L)'
;MSLLIANRGEIALRIIRTATELDIPTVAVYAADDADSPYVHAADQALALPGNGIDAYLDAAAILAAAQASGAELIHPGYGFLSENPEFARACTTGGYTFVGPDAEVLELVGNKSAARAAAVAAGVPVLAATEGPSSLGDIHEFFAAQAGGGIMIKALAGGGGRGMRKVTSAGQIDDAYRQCAAEAQLAFGNPAVFAEAYLGAARHLEVQVIGQPPHALALGDRDCSIQRRYQKLVEIAPAQGLSNSLRRDLHRAATVLCAGVGLCGLATVEFLVSAEEFVFLEVNPRIQVEHTVTEEVTGLDLVALQLAIAGGASYDELGLPAGISCEATTVAGDPATARGIAIETRVNAETMAAAGSVLPAAGTLTVFSPPSGPGVRVDTYGRAGLSVSPRYDSLLAKVITHVSGSSFGAAVRKARTALSEFSIEGVATNLAFLQELLSDNKVQSGIVTTSFVDEKLPGLAAAALSHRHAHRVAAVELYPGEEACVPNWPARWWTSRPKVARWAPTGSWWCSRR
;
A
#
# COMPACT_ATOMS: atom_id res chain seq x y z
N MET A 1 -11.07 -9.92 -25.23
CA MET A 1 -10.50 -9.26 -24.06
C MET A 1 -10.20 -10.24 -22.96
N SER A 2 -8.91 -10.50 -22.72
CA SER A 2 -8.38 -11.30 -21.61
C SER A 2 -7.19 -10.56 -20.99
N LEU A 3 -6.96 -10.80 -19.71
CA LEU A 3 -6.04 -10.03 -18.87
C LEU A 3 -4.93 -10.90 -18.32
N LEU A 4 -3.67 -10.58 -18.64
CA LEU A 4 -2.51 -11.12 -17.96
C LEU A 4 -2.11 -10.24 -16.78
N ILE A 5 -1.87 -10.85 -15.63
CA ILE A 5 -1.42 -10.18 -14.42
C ILE A 5 0.08 -10.41 -14.27
N ALA A 6 0.88 -9.38 -14.59
CA ALA A 6 2.35 -9.41 -14.51
C ALA A 6 2.82 -9.08 -13.08
N ASN A 7 2.30 -9.82 -12.10
CA ASN A 7 2.62 -9.64 -10.68
C ASN A 7 2.31 -10.92 -9.88
N ARG A 8 2.47 -10.87 -8.56
CA ARG A 8 2.25 -11.98 -7.63
C ARG A 8 1.52 -11.55 -6.35
N GLY A 9 1.30 -12.50 -5.45
CA GLY A 9 0.85 -12.21 -4.08
C GLY A 9 -0.55 -11.59 -4.01
N GLU A 10 -0.74 -10.66 -3.06
CA GLU A 10 -2.06 -10.09 -2.79
C GLU A 10 -2.58 -9.25 -3.96
N ILE A 11 -1.73 -8.45 -4.60
CA ILE A 11 -2.15 -7.57 -5.68
C ILE A 11 -2.58 -8.37 -6.92
N ALA A 12 -1.93 -9.51 -7.19
CA ALA A 12 -2.38 -10.39 -8.26
C ALA A 12 -3.79 -10.94 -7.97
N LEU A 13 -4.06 -11.40 -6.74
CA LEU A 13 -5.41 -11.81 -6.34
C LEU A 13 -6.43 -10.67 -6.41
N ARG A 14 -6.05 -9.46 -5.97
CA ARG A 14 -6.89 -8.26 -6.04
C ARG A 14 -7.32 -7.96 -7.47
N ILE A 15 -6.39 -8.07 -8.43
CA ILE A 15 -6.67 -7.84 -9.86
C ILE A 15 -7.52 -8.98 -10.43
N ILE A 16 -7.18 -10.24 -10.16
CA ILE A 16 -7.95 -11.40 -10.61
C ILE A 16 -9.39 -11.32 -10.13
N ARG A 17 -9.64 -10.93 -8.87
CA ARG A 17 -10.99 -10.79 -8.30
C ARG A 17 -11.83 -9.80 -9.07
N THR A 18 -11.34 -8.57 -9.28
CA THR A 18 -12.10 -7.57 -10.06
C THR A 18 -12.27 -7.98 -11.51
N ALA A 19 -11.24 -8.56 -12.15
CA ALA A 19 -11.38 -9.06 -13.52
C ALA A 19 -12.45 -10.15 -13.61
N THR A 20 -12.52 -11.05 -12.62
CA THR A 20 -13.57 -12.08 -12.53
C THR A 20 -14.96 -11.46 -12.35
N GLU A 21 -15.11 -10.45 -11.48
CA GLU A 21 -16.37 -9.73 -11.28
C GLU A 21 -16.84 -8.97 -12.53
N LEU A 22 -15.90 -8.62 -13.41
CA LEU A 22 -16.14 -7.96 -14.70
C LEU A 22 -16.23 -8.96 -15.88
N ASP A 23 -16.25 -10.27 -15.61
CA ASP A 23 -16.27 -11.34 -16.62
C ASP A 23 -15.09 -11.28 -17.63
N ILE A 24 -13.92 -10.81 -17.18
CA ILE A 24 -12.69 -10.75 -17.97
C ILE A 24 -11.84 -12.00 -17.66
N PRO A 25 -11.58 -12.90 -18.63
CA PRO A 25 -10.70 -14.05 -18.44
C PRO A 25 -9.29 -13.64 -18.00
N THR A 26 -8.72 -14.39 -17.06
CA THR A 26 -7.49 -14.04 -16.35
C THR A 26 -6.35 -15.02 -16.60
N VAL A 27 -5.14 -14.48 -16.71
CA VAL A 27 -3.89 -15.22 -16.89
C VAL A 27 -2.90 -14.82 -15.81
N ALA A 28 -2.55 -15.74 -14.92
CA ALA A 28 -1.47 -15.55 -13.96
C ALA A 28 -0.11 -15.97 -14.55
N VAL A 29 0.96 -15.26 -14.17
CA VAL A 29 2.34 -15.74 -14.37
C VAL A 29 2.99 -16.05 -13.03
N TYR A 30 3.86 -17.06 -12.98
CA TYR A 30 4.48 -17.46 -11.72
C TYR A 30 5.90 -17.97 -11.90
N ALA A 31 6.77 -17.63 -10.94
CA ALA A 31 8.09 -18.24 -10.81
C ALA A 31 7.95 -19.68 -10.28
N ALA A 32 8.91 -20.56 -10.59
CA ALA A 32 8.80 -21.98 -10.21
C ALA A 32 8.67 -22.20 -8.69
N ASP A 33 9.24 -21.31 -7.88
CA ASP A 33 9.15 -21.36 -6.42
C ASP A 33 7.93 -20.64 -5.81
N ASP A 34 7.04 -20.09 -6.64
CA ASP A 34 5.77 -19.46 -6.25
C ASP A 34 4.54 -20.21 -6.83
N ALA A 35 4.75 -21.39 -7.41
CA ALA A 35 3.73 -22.17 -8.12
C ALA A 35 2.50 -22.56 -7.27
N ASP A 36 2.69 -22.73 -5.95
CA ASP A 36 1.63 -23.09 -5.00
C ASP A 36 0.92 -21.85 -4.39
N SER A 37 1.28 -20.65 -4.84
CA SER A 37 0.72 -19.40 -4.34
C SER A 37 -0.74 -19.25 -4.76
N PRO A 38 -1.65 -18.79 -3.87
CA PRO A 38 -3.09 -18.83 -4.17
C PRO A 38 -3.52 -18.05 -5.41
N TYR A 39 -2.79 -17.00 -5.81
CA TYR A 39 -3.11 -16.25 -7.02
C TYR A 39 -2.95 -17.09 -8.31
N VAL A 40 -2.04 -18.07 -8.31
CA VAL A 40 -1.81 -18.97 -9.45
C VAL A 40 -3.03 -19.83 -9.71
N HIS A 41 -3.69 -20.30 -8.64
CA HIS A 41 -4.88 -21.15 -8.72
C HIS A 41 -6.19 -20.36 -8.85
N ALA A 42 -6.14 -19.04 -8.69
CA ALA A 42 -7.32 -18.19 -8.79
C ALA A 42 -7.59 -17.72 -10.21
N ALA A 43 -6.56 -17.68 -11.08
CA ALA A 43 -6.72 -17.31 -12.48
C ALA A 43 -7.25 -18.46 -13.34
N ASP A 44 -7.88 -18.13 -14.47
CA ASP A 44 -8.41 -19.11 -15.43
C ASP A 44 -7.30 -19.91 -16.13
N GLN A 45 -6.16 -19.26 -16.35
CA GLN A 45 -4.94 -19.86 -16.87
C GLN A 45 -3.73 -19.39 -16.04
N ALA A 46 -2.72 -20.26 -15.92
CA ALA A 46 -1.44 -19.90 -15.30
C ALA A 46 -0.26 -20.39 -16.14
N LEU A 47 0.74 -19.53 -16.36
CA LEU A 47 1.97 -19.86 -17.09
C LEU A 47 3.20 -19.68 -16.21
N ALA A 48 4.07 -20.69 -16.23
CA ALA A 48 5.35 -20.62 -15.53
C ALA A 48 6.32 -19.68 -16.26
N LEU A 49 6.98 -18.82 -15.50
CA LEU A 49 8.12 -18.03 -15.94
C LEU A 49 9.41 -18.83 -15.75
N PRO A 50 10.43 -18.62 -16.60
CA PRO A 50 11.73 -19.23 -16.38
C PRO A 50 12.37 -18.67 -15.10
N GLY A 51 12.96 -19.56 -14.30
CA GLY A 51 13.70 -19.16 -13.10
C GLY A 51 12.87 -19.17 -11.80
N ASN A 52 13.41 -18.50 -10.78
CA ASN A 52 12.88 -18.45 -9.42
C ASN A 52 13.05 -17.03 -8.87
N GLY A 53 12.28 -16.69 -7.84
CA GLY A 53 12.44 -15.43 -7.12
C GLY A 53 12.06 -14.20 -7.94
N ILE A 54 12.54 -13.04 -7.49
CA ILE A 54 12.21 -11.72 -8.06
C ILE A 54 12.59 -11.61 -9.53
N ASP A 55 13.75 -12.15 -9.93
CA ASP A 55 14.28 -12.02 -11.29
C ASP A 55 13.34 -12.58 -12.36
N ALA A 56 12.59 -13.66 -12.04
CA ALA A 56 11.60 -14.22 -12.96
C ALA A 56 10.48 -13.20 -13.29
N TYR A 57 10.03 -12.42 -12.30
CA TYR A 57 8.99 -11.39 -12.48
C TYR A 57 9.55 -10.08 -13.08
N LEU A 58 10.87 -9.93 -13.17
CA LEU A 58 11.53 -8.81 -13.85
C LEU A 58 11.88 -9.13 -15.31
N ASP A 59 11.69 -10.38 -15.75
CA ASP A 59 11.92 -10.79 -17.14
C ASP A 59 10.75 -10.36 -18.05
N ALA A 60 10.83 -9.14 -18.55
CA ALA A 60 9.89 -8.56 -19.50
C ALA A 60 9.66 -9.45 -20.74
N ALA A 61 10.71 -10.09 -21.25
CA ALA A 61 10.60 -10.93 -22.45
C ALA A 61 9.80 -12.21 -22.16
N ALA A 62 10.04 -12.84 -21.00
CA ALA A 62 9.27 -14.00 -20.57
C ALA A 62 7.79 -13.67 -20.34
N ILE A 63 7.49 -12.51 -19.76
CA ILE A 63 6.10 -12.06 -19.55
C ILE A 63 5.38 -11.82 -20.89
N LEU A 64 6.02 -11.15 -21.86
CA LEU A 64 5.45 -10.95 -23.19
C LEU A 64 5.26 -12.27 -23.95
N ALA A 65 6.18 -13.23 -23.79
CA ALA A 65 6.01 -14.57 -24.34
C ALA A 65 4.81 -15.31 -23.71
N ALA A 66 4.58 -15.14 -22.41
CA ALA A 66 3.41 -15.70 -21.73
C ALA A 66 2.10 -15.03 -22.18
N ALA A 67 2.11 -13.70 -22.40
CA ALA A 67 0.98 -12.97 -22.98
C ALA A 67 0.65 -13.50 -24.39
N GLN A 68 1.66 -13.71 -25.22
CA GLN A 68 1.51 -14.26 -26.56
C GLN A 68 0.94 -15.70 -26.53
N ALA A 69 1.46 -16.56 -25.65
CA ALA A 69 1.05 -17.96 -25.56
C ALA A 69 -0.38 -18.13 -25.03
N SER A 70 -0.83 -17.22 -24.17
CA SER A 70 -2.20 -17.22 -23.62
C SER A 70 -3.20 -16.48 -24.50
N GLY A 71 -2.73 -15.62 -25.42
CA GLY A 71 -3.59 -14.73 -26.18
C GLY A 71 -4.17 -13.59 -25.34
N ALA A 72 -3.48 -13.20 -24.25
CA ALA A 72 -3.86 -12.04 -23.46
C ALA A 72 -3.82 -10.76 -24.30
N GLU A 73 -4.81 -9.89 -24.14
CA GLU A 73 -4.88 -8.60 -24.84
C GLU A 73 -4.40 -7.45 -23.94
N LEU A 74 -4.58 -7.59 -22.62
CA LEU A 74 -4.17 -6.62 -21.62
C LEU A 74 -3.12 -7.20 -20.69
N ILE A 75 -2.22 -6.34 -20.22
CA ILE A 75 -1.22 -6.68 -19.21
C ILE A 75 -1.34 -5.69 -18.06
N HIS A 76 -1.77 -6.17 -16.89
CA HIS A 76 -1.81 -5.37 -15.67
C HIS A 76 -0.59 -5.68 -14.80
N PRO A 77 0.28 -4.68 -14.53
CA PRO A 77 1.53 -4.92 -13.82
C PRO A 77 1.40 -4.84 -12.30
N GLY A 78 0.20 -4.62 -11.74
CA GLY A 78 0.01 -4.31 -10.32
C GLY A 78 0.89 -3.15 -9.84
N TYR A 79 1.65 -3.39 -8.77
CA TYR A 79 2.66 -2.47 -8.24
C TYR A 79 4.01 -3.18 -8.03
N GLY A 80 5.10 -2.43 -8.03
CA GLY A 80 6.45 -3.01 -8.00
C GLY A 80 6.78 -3.77 -9.28
N PHE A 81 7.87 -4.53 -9.27
CA PHE A 81 8.38 -5.23 -10.46
C PHE A 81 8.48 -4.29 -11.68
N LEU A 82 7.72 -4.56 -12.74
CA LEU A 82 7.74 -3.81 -13.99
C LEU A 82 6.65 -2.72 -14.09
N SER A 83 5.91 -2.45 -13.01
CA SER A 83 4.78 -1.50 -13.02
C SER A 83 5.15 -0.06 -13.36
N GLU A 84 6.40 0.32 -13.14
CA GLU A 84 6.93 1.65 -13.45
C GLU A 84 8.04 1.58 -14.50
N ASN A 85 8.19 0.44 -15.18
CA ASN A 85 9.24 0.27 -16.18
C ASN A 85 8.74 0.79 -17.55
N PRO A 86 9.28 1.91 -18.07
CA PRO A 86 8.83 2.48 -19.33
C PRO A 86 9.15 1.58 -20.54
N GLU A 87 10.25 0.83 -20.49
CA GLU A 87 10.65 -0.08 -21.57
C GLU A 87 9.69 -1.26 -21.69
N PHE A 88 9.21 -1.78 -20.56
CA PHE A 88 8.20 -2.82 -20.51
C PHE A 88 6.85 -2.34 -21.03
N ALA A 89 6.39 -1.16 -20.59
CA ALA A 89 5.16 -0.55 -21.13
C ALA A 89 5.25 -0.35 -22.65
N ARG A 90 6.38 0.18 -23.14
CA ARG A 90 6.65 0.35 -24.57
C ARG A 90 6.69 -0.97 -25.33
N ALA A 91 7.27 -2.02 -24.73
CA ALA A 91 7.30 -3.36 -25.30
C ALA A 91 5.91 -4.01 -25.36
N CYS A 92 5.04 -3.75 -24.36
CA CYS A 92 3.64 -4.17 -24.39
C CYS A 92 2.92 -3.55 -25.60
N THR A 93 2.97 -2.22 -25.74
CA THR A 93 2.31 -1.50 -26.84
C THR A 93 2.85 -1.92 -28.20
N THR A 94 4.18 -2.06 -28.33
CA THR A 94 4.83 -2.52 -29.57
C THR A 94 4.44 -3.97 -29.93
N GLY A 95 4.22 -4.80 -28.92
CA GLY A 95 3.76 -6.18 -29.06
C GLY A 95 2.25 -6.31 -29.34
N GLY A 96 1.51 -5.21 -29.39
CA GLY A 96 0.06 -5.22 -29.61
C GLY A 96 -0.78 -5.46 -28.37
N TYR A 97 -0.21 -5.31 -27.17
CA TYR A 97 -0.91 -5.44 -25.89
C TYR A 97 -1.24 -4.07 -25.31
N THR A 98 -2.37 -3.95 -24.63
CA THR A 98 -2.67 -2.76 -23.82
C THR A 98 -2.02 -2.90 -22.45
N PHE A 99 -1.09 -2.02 -22.14
CA PHE A 99 -0.54 -1.88 -20.80
C PHE A 99 -1.57 -1.18 -19.89
N VAL A 100 -1.96 -1.80 -18.78
CA VAL A 100 -2.92 -1.23 -17.83
C VAL A 100 -2.21 -0.25 -16.88
N GLY A 101 -1.95 0.94 -17.40
CA GLY A 101 -1.26 2.03 -16.70
C GLY A 101 -0.94 3.19 -17.65
N PRO A 102 -0.18 4.18 -17.20
CA PRO A 102 0.22 5.31 -18.04
C PRO A 102 1.14 4.91 -19.18
N ASP A 103 1.19 5.74 -20.22
CA ASP A 103 2.08 5.55 -21.36
C ASP A 103 3.56 5.58 -20.95
N ALA A 104 4.42 4.92 -21.75
CA ALA A 104 5.84 4.78 -21.48
C ALA A 104 6.55 6.15 -21.28
N GLU A 105 6.14 7.16 -22.04
CA GLU A 105 6.67 8.52 -21.95
C GLU A 105 6.33 9.17 -20.60
N VAL A 106 5.12 8.92 -20.07
CA VAL A 106 4.71 9.40 -18.76
C VAL A 106 5.50 8.68 -17.67
N LEU A 107 5.64 7.35 -17.75
CA LEU A 107 6.45 6.56 -16.82
C LEU A 107 7.91 7.04 -16.79
N GLU A 108 8.50 7.31 -17.95
CA GLU A 108 9.87 7.81 -18.08
C GLU A 108 10.04 9.22 -17.48
N LEU A 109 9.08 10.11 -17.74
CA LEU A 109 9.07 11.47 -17.20
C LEU A 109 8.98 11.47 -15.66
N VAL A 110 8.00 10.76 -15.09
CA VAL A 110 7.77 10.83 -13.64
C VAL A 110 8.67 9.89 -12.83
N GLY A 111 9.18 8.82 -13.44
CA GLY A 111 10.19 7.94 -12.83
C GLY A 111 11.57 8.58 -12.73
N ASN A 112 11.86 9.59 -13.57
CA ASN A 112 13.08 10.39 -13.47
C ASN A 112 12.89 11.53 -12.46
N LYS A 113 13.57 11.46 -11.30
CA LYS A 113 13.45 12.45 -10.22
C LYS A 113 13.65 13.91 -10.68
N SER A 114 14.63 14.17 -11.54
CA SER A 114 14.92 15.52 -12.03
C SER A 114 13.81 16.01 -12.96
N ALA A 115 13.32 15.16 -13.86
CA ALA A 115 12.24 15.50 -14.78
C ALA A 115 10.90 15.64 -14.05
N ALA A 116 10.59 14.75 -13.10
CA ALA A 116 9.42 14.84 -12.22
C ALA A 116 9.42 16.13 -11.39
N ARG A 117 10.57 16.50 -10.82
CA ARG A 117 10.72 17.78 -10.10
C ARG A 117 10.53 18.98 -11.02
N ALA A 118 11.08 18.94 -12.24
CA ALA A 118 10.88 20.01 -13.22
C ALA A 118 9.40 20.13 -13.63
N ALA A 119 8.70 19.01 -13.81
CA ALA A 119 7.26 18.98 -14.07
C ALA A 119 6.45 19.55 -12.90
N ALA A 120 6.79 19.20 -11.65
CA ALA A 120 6.18 19.77 -10.45
C ALA A 120 6.36 21.30 -10.40
N VAL A 121 7.57 21.81 -10.65
CA VAL A 121 7.84 23.25 -10.71
C VAL A 121 7.04 23.92 -11.82
N ALA A 122 6.98 23.33 -13.02
CA ALA A 122 6.21 23.85 -14.14
C ALA A 122 4.70 23.89 -13.85
N ALA A 123 4.20 22.92 -13.08
CA ALA A 123 2.83 22.87 -12.58
C ALA A 123 2.56 23.84 -11.39
N GLY A 124 3.57 24.59 -10.93
CA GLY A 124 3.47 25.50 -9.80
C GLY A 124 3.39 24.79 -8.44
N VAL A 125 3.80 23.52 -8.37
CA VAL A 125 3.83 22.73 -7.15
C VAL A 125 5.15 23.02 -6.40
N PRO A 126 5.11 23.39 -5.10
CA PRO A 126 6.33 23.63 -4.33
C PRO A 126 7.21 22.39 -4.26
N VAL A 127 8.53 22.57 -4.35
CA VAL A 127 9.54 21.51 -4.27
C VAL A 127 10.62 21.91 -3.27
N LEU A 128 11.28 20.94 -2.65
CA LEU A 128 12.45 21.22 -1.82
C LEU A 128 13.61 21.75 -2.66
N ALA A 129 14.40 22.64 -2.07
CA ALA A 129 15.71 22.98 -2.63
C ALA A 129 16.56 21.70 -2.72
N ALA A 130 17.29 21.56 -3.82
CA ALA A 130 18.09 20.37 -4.10
C ALA A 130 19.34 20.75 -4.88
N THR A 131 20.37 19.92 -4.81
CA THR A 131 21.50 19.99 -5.74
C THR A 131 21.08 19.52 -7.14
N GLU A 132 21.76 20.02 -8.17
CA GLU A 132 21.49 19.64 -9.55
C GLU A 132 22.21 18.33 -9.92
N GLY A 133 21.44 17.26 -10.15
CA GLY A 133 21.98 15.99 -10.66
C GLY A 133 22.97 15.29 -9.72
N PRO A 134 23.82 14.38 -10.26
CA PRO A 134 24.87 13.73 -9.49
C PRO A 134 25.80 14.76 -8.84
N SER A 135 25.86 14.76 -7.51
CA SER A 135 26.59 15.74 -6.71
C SER A 135 27.83 15.10 -6.11
N SER A 136 28.97 15.79 -6.21
CA SER A 136 30.20 15.43 -5.51
C SER A 136 30.09 15.71 -4.01
N LEU A 137 31.04 15.18 -3.23
CA LEU A 137 31.11 15.48 -1.80
C LEU A 137 31.23 16.99 -1.53
N GLY A 138 31.99 17.72 -2.36
CA GLY A 138 32.14 19.17 -2.27
C GLY A 138 30.83 19.91 -2.48
N ASP A 139 30.05 19.50 -3.50
CA ASP A 139 28.74 20.10 -3.80
C ASP A 139 27.76 19.93 -2.63
N ILE A 140 27.80 18.77 -1.95
CA ILE A 140 26.95 18.52 -0.78
C ILE A 140 27.36 19.38 0.42
N HIS A 141 28.66 19.61 0.64
CA HIS A 141 29.14 20.53 1.67
C HIS A 141 28.68 21.97 1.41
N GLU A 142 28.80 22.44 0.16
CA GLU A 142 28.33 23.76 -0.23
C GLU A 142 26.81 23.90 -0.06
N PHE A 143 26.06 22.91 -0.53
CA PHE A 143 24.60 22.89 -0.39
C PHE A 143 24.15 22.86 1.07
N PHE A 144 24.82 22.10 1.94
CA PHE A 144 24.56 22.08 3.38
C PHE A 144 24.78 23.46 4.01
N ALA A 145 25.89 24.12 3.68
CA ALA A 145 26.19 25.46 4.19
C ALA A 145 25.12 26.48 3.76
N ALA A 146 24.58 26.35 2.54
CA ALA A 146 23.52 27.21 2.02
C ALA A 146 22.17 27.05 2.76
N GLN A 147 21.94 25.95 3.49
CA GLN A 147 20.70 25.74 4.26
C GLN A 147 20.64 26.56 5.56
N ALA A 148 21.67 27.35 5.88
CA ALA A 148 21.69 28.30 7.00
C ALA A 148 21.28 27.71 8.37
N GLY A 149 21.71 26.48 8.67
CA GLY A 149 21.38 25.76 9.89
C GLY A 149 20.26 24.73 9.75
N GLY A 150 19.62 24.65 8.58
CA GLY A 150 18.76 23.53 8.18
C GLY A 150 19.56 22.24 7.93
N GLY A 151 18.88 21.10 8.05
CA GLY A 151 19.44 19.80 7.66
C GLY A 151 19.32 19.54 6.16
N ILE A 152 19.97 18.49 5.69
CA ILE A 152 19.79 17.95 4.33
C ILE A 152 19.49 16.45 4.37
N MET A 153 18.93 15.94 3.30
CA MET A 153 18.80 14.51 3.02
C MET A 153 19.66 14.19 1.81
N ILE A 154 20.69 13.36 1.97
CA ILE A 154 21.44 12.79 0.86
C ILE A 154 20.67 11.58 0.33
N LYS A 155 20.38 11.52 -0.97
CA LYS A 155 19.58 10.48 -1.60
C LYS A 155 20.28 9.89 -2.82
N ALA A 156 20.10 8.60 -3.06
CA ALA A 156 20.49 7.94 -4.30
C ALA A 156 19.69 8.51 -5.48
N LEU A 157 20.38 8.78 -6.60
CA LEU A 157 19.74 9.32 -7.79
C LEU A 157 18.83 8.28 -8.47
N ALA A 158 19.32 7.04 -8.60
CA ALA A 158 18.62 5.93 -9.26
C ALA A 158 17.78 5.04 -8.32
N GLY A 159 17.48 5.49 -7.09
CA GLY A 159 16.83 4.66 -6.06
C GLY A 159 15.38 5.02 -5.73
N GLY A 160 14.63 4.06 -5.18
CA GLY A 160 13.27 4.19 -4.66
C GLY A 160 13.05 3.32 -3.40
N GLY A 161 11.87 3.43 -2.77
CA GLY A 161 11.47 2.55 -1.67
C GLY A 161 12.23 2.74 -0.34
N GLY A 162 12.74 3.95 -0.07
CA GLY A 162 13.35 4.29 1.22
C GLY A 162 14.83 3.91 1.37
N ARG A 163 15.42 3.20 0.41
CA ARG A 163 16.82 2.75 0.44
C ARG A 163 17.76 3.80 -0.16
N GLY A 164 18.99 3.87 0.35
CA GLY A 164 19.97 4.86 -0.12
C GLY A 164 19.57 6.31 0.21
N MET A 165 19.14 6.57 1.45
CA MET A 165 18.90 7.92 1.95
C MET A 165 19.55 8.12 3.33
N ARG A 166 20.13 9.28 3.58
CA ARG A 166 20.78 9.64 4.85
C ARG A 166 20.46 11.07 5.26
N LYS A 167 19.90 11.22 6.45
CA LYS A 167 19.67 12.53 7.08
C LYS A 167 20.99 13.06 7.63
N VAL A 168 21.27 14.33 7.34
CA VAL A 168 22.44 15.07 7.83
C VAL A 168 21.94 16.33 8.52
N THR A 169 22.30 16.52 9.79
CA THR A 169 21.96 17.72 10.57
C THR A 169 23.19 18.48 11.06
N SER A 170 24.39 18.00 10.74
CA SER A 170 25.65 18.69 11.05
C SER A 170 26.71 18.38 9.99
N ALA A 171 27.59 19.33 9.73
CA ALA A 171 28.61 19.21 8.69
C ALA A 171 29.53 17.99 8.88
N GLY A 172 29.84 17.61 10.12
CA GLY A 172 30.66 16.44 10.42
C GLY A 172 30.04 15.08 10.05
N GLN A 173 28.75 15.04 9.72
CA GLN A 173 28.07 13.81 9.27
C GLN A 173 28.13 13.60 7.75
N ILE A 174 28.50 14.63 6.97
CA ILE A 174 28.34 14.65 5.51
C ILE A 174 29.15 13.54 4.84
N ASP A 175 30.44 13.44 5.15
CA ASP A 175 31.36 12.48 4.53
C ASP A 175 30.93 11.02 4.73
N ASP A 176 30.51 10.67 5.95
CA ASP A 176 30.05 9.34 6.28
C ASP A 176 28.70 9.03 5.62
N ALA A 177 27.76 9.99 5.67
CA ALA A 177 26.46 9.86 5.03
C ALA A 177 26.58 9.71 3.51
N TYR A 178 27.45 10.49 2.86
CA TYR A 178 27.74 10.40 1.43
C TYR A 178 28.26 9.01 1.07
N ARG A 179 29.32 8.54 1.75
CA ARG A 179 29.96 7.26 1.44
C ARG A 179 28.99 6.09 1.63
N GLN A 180 28.22 6.10 2.71
CA GLN A 180 27.22 5.06 2.97
C GLN A 180 26.11 5.06 1.93
N CYS A 181 25.59 6.24 1.57
CA CYS A 181 24.53 6.37 0.57
C CYS A 181 24.99 5.88 -0.80
N ALA A 182 26.16 6.31 -1.26
CA ALA A 182 26.74 5.90 -2.54
C ALA A 182 27.04 4.39 -2.58
N ALA A 183 27.57 3.82 -1.50
CA ALA A 183 27.82 2.38 -1.42
C ALA A 183 26.53 1.56 -1.47
N GLU A 184 25.49 2.00 -0.76
CA GLU A 184 24.17 1.36 -0.79
C GLU A 184 23.54 1.45 -2.18
N ALA A 185 23.64 2.62 -2.83
CA ALA A 185 23.13 2.84 -4.18
C ALA A 185 23.84 1.96 -5.22
N GLN A 186 25.18 1.82 -5.13
CA GLN A 186 25.95 0.93 -5.99
C GLN A 186 25.52 -0.53 -5.85
N LEU A 187 25.32 -1.00 -4.61
CA LEU A 187 24.93 -2.38 -4.33
C LEU A 187 23.49 -2.67 -4.77
N ALA A 188 22.58 -1.72 -4.63
CA ALA A 188 21.16 -1.92 -4.91
C ALA A 188 20.80 -1.64 -6.37
N PHE A 189 21.42 -0.65 -7.00
CA PHE A 189 20.99 -0.11 -8.31
C PHE A 189 22.12 -0.06 -9.34
N GLY A 190 23.32 -0.52 -9.00
CA GLY A 190 24.47 -0.48 -9.91
C GLY A 190 25.04 0.93 -10.17
N ASN A 191 24.46 1.97 -9.56
CA ASN A 191 24.82 3.37 -9.78
C ASN A 191 25.08 4.08 -8.43
N PRO A 192 26.31 4.59 -8.17
CA PRO A 192 26.66 5.22 -6.90
C PRO A 192 26.25 6.70 -6.82
N ALA A 193 25.66 7.27 -7.87
CA ALA A 193 25.32 8.69 -7.92
C ALA A 193 24.31 9.08 -6.83
N VAL A 194 24.62 10.17 -6.14
CA VAL A 194 23.78 10.76 -5.08
C VAL A 194 23.54 12.25 -5.36
N PHE A 195 22.51 12.79 -4.72
CA PHE A 195 22.21 14.22 -4.67
C PHE A 195 21.71 14.59 -3.26
N ALA A 196 21.59 15.87 -2.96
CA ALA A 196 21.09 16.35 -1.67
C ALA A 196 19.84 17.22 -1.83
N GLU A 197 18.91 17.08 -0.90
CA GLU A 197 17.72 17.94 -0.78
C GLU A 197 17.66 18.58 0.60
N ALA A 198 17.05 19.75 0.71
CA ALA A 198 16.74 20.37 1.98
C ALA A 198 15.88 19.42 2.84
N TYR A 199 16.19 19.33 4.12
CA TYR A 199 15.45 18.45 5.03
C TYR A 199 14.24 19.17 5.63
N LEU A 200 13.03 18.68 5.33
CA LEU A 200 11.81 19.13 6.01
C LEU A 200 11.62 18.35 7.32
N GLY A 201 11.90 19.01 8.44
CA GLY A 201 11.70 18.45 9.78
C GLY A 201 10.21 18.34 10.15
N ALA A 202 9.89 17.38 11.02
CA ALA A 202 8.53 17.14 11.52
C ALA A 202 7.46 16.94 10.42
N ALA A 203 7.88 16.47 9.24
CA ALA A 203 6.99 16.27 8.12
C ALA A 203 6.08 15.04 8.29
N ARG A 204 4.85 15.18 7.82
CA ARG A 204 3.91 14.11 7.48
C ARG A 204 4.15 13.70 6.03
N HIS A 205 3.91 12.43 5.72
CA HIS A 205 3.85 11.92 4.35
C HIS A 205 2.37 11.85 3.97
N LEU A 206 1.91 12.79 3.16
CA LEU A 206 0.56 12.78 2.62
C LEU A 206 0.59 12.57 1.12
N GLU A 207 -0.46 11.98 0.59
CA GLU A 207 -0.53 11.67 -0.83
C GLU A 207 -1.95 11.78 -1.35
N VAL A 208 -2.10 12.06 -2.64
CA VAL A 208 -3.39 12.23 -3.29
C VAL A 208 -3.55 11.19 -4.39
N GLN A 209 -4.62 10.40 -4.31
CA GLN A 209 -5.03 9.51 -5.40
C GLN A 209 -5.56 10.35 -6.55
N VAL A 210 -5.00 10.13 -7.74
CA VAL A 210 -5.46 10.76 -8.98
C VAL A 210 -5.87 9.68 -9.99
N ILE A 211 -6.93 9.96 -10.72
CA ILE A 211 -7.28 9.28 -11.97
C ILE A 211 -7.15 10.27 -13.12
N GLY A 212 -6.56 9.85 -14.23
CA GLY A 212 -6.34 10.68 -15.40
C GLY A 212 -6.80 10.00 -16.68
N GLN A 213 -7.30 10.80 -17.60
CA GLN A 213 -7.54 10.45 -18.99
C GLN A 213 -7.42 11.75 -19.80
N PRO A 214 -6.30 11.99 -20.50
CA PRO A 214 -5.99 13.31 -21.02
C PRO A 214 -7.12 13.87 -21.90
N PRO A 215 -7.49 15.16 -21.74
CA PRO A 215 -6.83 16.18 -20.93
C PRO A 215 -7.31 16.26 -19.46
N HIS A 216 -8.08 15.28 -18.97
CA HIS A 216 -8.70 15.30 -17.65
C HIS A 216 -7.86 14.62 -16.57
N ALA A 217 -7.86 15.19 -15.37
CA ALA A 217 -7.39 14.55 -14.15
C ALA A 217 -8.31 14.89 -12.97
N LEU A 218 -8.55 13.94 -12.07
CA LEU A 218 -9.41 14.08 -10.90
C LEU A 218 -8.75 13.54 -9.63
N ALA A 219 -8.76 14.33 -8.56
CA ALA A 219 -8.36 13.89 -7.23
C ALA A 219 -9.50 13.09 -6.58
N LEU A 220 -9.25 11.82 -6.25
CA LEU A 220 -10.21 10.91 -5.62
C LEU A 220 -10.17 10.98 -4.08
N GLY A 221 -9.11 11.53 -3.50
CA GLY A 221 -8.95 11.68 -2.06
C GLY A 221 -7.49 11.67 -1.60
N ASP A 222 -7.28 12.12 -0.37
CA ASP A 222 -5.97 12.11 0.29
C ASP A 222 -5.79 10.93 1.26
N ARG A 223 -4.55 10.48 1.44
CA ARG A 223 -4.12 9.49 2.43
C ARG A 223 -2.99 10.06 3.29
N ASP A 224 -2.96 9.65 4.55
CA ASP A 224 -1.82 9.87 5.45
C ASP A 224 -1.03 8.57 5.61
N CYS A 225 0.22 8.61 5.17
CA CYS A 225 1.17 7.50 5.14
C CYS A 225 2.37 7.76 6.07
N SER A 226 2.21 8.66 7.05
CA SER A 226 3.28 9.10 7.96
C SER A 226 3.73 8.02 8.95
N ILE A 227 2.90 7.00 9.20
CA ILE A 227 3.25 5.88 10.09
C ILE A 227 4.11 4.90 9.28
N GLN A 228 5.42 5.18 9.30
CA GLN A 228 6.42 4.45 8.55
C GLN A 228 7.62 4.09 9.41
N ARG A 229 8.31 2.99 9.09
CA ARG A 229 9.58 2.58 9.70
C ARG A 229 10.66 2.65 8.65
N ARG A 230 11.73 3.42 8.89
CA ARG A 230 12.83 3.60 7.92
C ARG A 230 12.32 3.87 6.50
N TYR A 231 11.35 4.78 6.39
CA TYR A 231 10.69 5.18 5.14
C TYR A 231 9.83 4.10 4.46
N GLN A 232 9.51 2.99 5.14
CA GLN A 232 8.54 1.99 4.68
C GLN A 232 7.20 2.19 5.39
N LYS A 233 6.13 2.41 4.62
CA LYS A 233 4.77 2.60 5.13
C LYS A 233 4.27 1.33 5.84
N LEU A 234 3.61 1.50 7.00
CA LEU A 234 3.10 0.40 7.83
C LEU A 234 1.59 0.51 8.08
N VAL A 235 1.10 1.74 8.24
CA VAL A 235 -0.30 2.06 8.51
C VAL A 235 -0.67 3.29 7.70
N GLU A 236 -1.74 3.19 6.93
CA GLU A 236 -2.22 4.22 6.02
C GLU A 236 -3.66 4.58 6.35
N ILE A 237 -3.98 5.88 6.32
CA ILE A 237 -5.26 6.40 6.79
C ILE A 237 -5.91 7.24 5.69
N ALA A 238 -7.18 6.99 5.38
CA ALA A 238 -7.97 7.85 4.52
C ALA A 238 -9.25 8.34 5.22
N PRO A 239 -9.64 9.62 5.09
CA PRO A 239 -8.80 10.72 4.61
C PRO A 239 -7.68 11.06 5.61
N ALA A 240 -6.71 11.89 5.23
CA ALA A 240 -5.71 12.39 6.16
C ALA A 240 -6.36 13.28 7.25
N GLN A 241 -6.01 13.02 8.51
CA GLN A 241 -6.63 13.68 9.66
C GLN A 241 -6.00 15.05 9.93
N GLY A 242 -6.76 15.98 10.50
CA GLY A 242 -6.25 17.27 10.96
C GLY A 242 -5.76 18.23 9.87
N LEU A 243 -6.16 18.05 8.61
CA LEU A 243 -5.91 19.03 7.55
C LEU A 243 -6.93 20.17 7.59
N SER A 244 -6.46 21.40 7.37
CA SER A 244 -7.33 22.52 7.04
C SER A 244 -8.00 22.29 5.67
N ASN A 245 -9.17 22.92 5.46
CA ASN A 245 -9.85 22.83 4.17
C ASN A 245 -9.04 23.46 3.03
N SER A 246 -8.26 24.51 3.33
CA SER A 246 -7.35 25.15 2.37
C SER A 246 -6.22 24.20 1.98
N LEU A 247 -5.51 23.62 2.95
CA LEU A 247 -4.40 22.71 2.68
C LEU A 247 -4.85 21.48 1.89
N ARG A 248 -5.99 20.88 2.23
CA ARG A 248 -6.54 19.75 1.46
C ARG A 248 -6.85 20.15 0.02
N ARG A 249 -7.45 21.33 -0.18
CA ARG A 249 -7.74 21.86 -1.52
C ARG A 249 -6.45 22.08 -2.32
N ASP A 250 -5.42 22.65 -1.69
CA ASP A 250 -4.16 22.96 -2.36
C ASP A 250 -3.39 21.69 -2.74
N LEU A 251 -3.37 20.67 -1.88
CA LEU A 251 -2.80 19.35 -2.19
C LEU A 251 -3.51 18.69 -3.37
N HIS A 252 -4.85 18.67 -3.35
CA HIS A 252 -5.64 18.06 -4.43
C HIS A 252 -5.48 18.82 -5.75
N ARG A 253 -5.44 20.16 -5.71
CA ARG A 253 -5.17 21.00 -6.88
C ARG A 253 -3.76 20.77 -7.43
N ALA A 254 -2.75 20.73 -6.57
CA ALA A 254 -1.38 20.47 -6.99
C ALA A 254 -1.25 19.12 -7.68
N ALA A 255 -1.87 18.07 -7.12
CA ALA A 255 -1.84 16.74 -7.68
C ALA A 255 -2.52 16.66 -9.05
N THR A 256 -3.71 17.25 -9.21
CA THR A 256 -4.45 17.19 -10.49
C THR A 256 -3.83 18.03 -11.59
N VAL A 257 -3.31 19.23 -11.27
CA VAL A 257 -2.60 20.06 -12.25
C VAL A 257 -1.34 19.35 -12.73
N LEU A 258 -0.57 18.75 -11.82
CA LEU A 258 0.63 17.99 -12.20
C LEU A 258 0.26 16.80 -13.10
N CYS A 259 -0.72 15.98 -12.69
CA CYS A 259 -1.14 14.80 -13.46
C CYS A 259 -1.74 15.16 -14.83
N ALA A 260 -2.54 16.22 -14.92
CA ALA A 260 -3.05 16.71 -16.21
C ALA A 260 -1.92 17.22 -17.10
N GLY A 261 -0.97 17.97 -16.53
CA GLY A 261 0.17 18.54 -17.25
C GLY A 261 1.14 17.50 -17.84
N VAL A 262 1.27 16.34 -17.19
CA VAL A 262 2.08 15.22 -17.71
C VAL A 262 1.30 14.27 -18.62
N GLY A 263 0.00 14.51 -18.84
CA GLY A 263 -0.83 13.65 -19.68
C GLY A 263 -1.11 12.28 -19.05
N LEU A 264 -1.38 12.22 -17.74
CA LEU A 264 -1.70 10.98 -17.05
C LEU A 264 -2.90 10.25 -17.69
N CYS A 265 -2.72 8.98 -18.04
CA CYS A 265 -3.79 8.04 -18.38
C CYS A 265 -3.78 6.88 -17.36
N GLY A 266 -4.92 6.57 -16.73
CA GLY A 266 -5.01 5.57 -15.66
C GLY A 266 -4.90 6.18 -14.26
N LEU A 267 -4.27 5.47 -13.32
CA LEU A 267 -4.11 5.90 -11.94
C LEU A 267 -2.68 6.37 -11.65
N ALA A 268 -2.57 7.40 -10.81
CA ALA A 268 -1.32 7.76 -10.17
C ALA A 268 -1.57 8.24 -8.74
N THR A 269 -0.52 8.25 -7.93
CA THR A 269 -0.52 8.94 -6.65
C THR A 269 0.55 10.01 -6.64
N VAL A 270 0.19 11.23 -6.24
CA VAL A 270 1.16 12.32 -6.02
C VAL A 270 1.45 12.40 -4.53
N GLU A 271 2.71 12.21 -4.16
CA GLU A 271 3.18 12.21 -2.78
C GLU A 271 3.76 13.57 -2.38
N PHE A 272 3.53 13.95 -1.13
CA PHE A 272 3.91 15.23 -0.55
C PHE A 272 4.50 15.04 0.85
N LEU A 273 5.48 15.87 1.19
CA LEU A 273 5.84 16.11 2.58
C LEU A 273 5.10 17.34 3.08
N VAL A 274 4.44 17.23 4.24
CA VAL A 274 3.59 18.29 4.80
C VAL A 274 4.05 18.64 6.21
N SER A 275 4.28 19.93 6.47
CA SER A 275 4.62 20.45 7.78
C SER A 275 3.77 21.67 8.09
N ALA A 276 2.95 21.60 9.14
CA ALA A 276 1.92 22.59 9.42
C ALA A 276 0.99 22.83 8.20
N GLU A 277 0.98 24.04 7.65
CA GLU A 277 0.18 24.44 6.47
C GLU A 277 1.01 24.49 5.18
N GLU A 278 2.28 24.07 5.22
CA GLU A 278 3.17 24.02 4.06
C GLU A 278 3.29 22.58 3.54
N PHE A 279 3.36 22.43 2.22
CA PHE A 279 3.62 21.16 1.57
C PHE A 279 4.64 21.33 0.45
N VAL A 280 5.35 20.24 0.16
CA VAL A 280 6.29 20.12 -0.95
C VAL A 280 6.09 18.78 -1.64
N PHE A 281 6.19 18.78 -2.96
CA PHE A 281 6.20 17.59 -3.79
C PHE A 281 7.33 16.66 -3.40
N LEU A 282 7.04 15.37 -3.33
CA LEU A 282 8.01 14.31 -3.09
C LEU A 282 8.24 13.48 -4.37
N GLU A 283 7.18 12.84 -4.88
CA GLU A 283 7.24 12.02 -6.09
C GLU A 283 5.84 11.76 -6.68
N VAL A 284 5.79 11.20 -7.89
CA VAL A 284 4.57 10.61 -8.47
C VAL A 284 4.80 9.12 -8.61
N ASN A 285 3.85 8.32 -8.14
CA ASN A 285 3.79 6.88 -8.35
C ASN A 285 2.75 6.60 -9.45
N PRO A 286 3.15 6.39 -10.72
CA PRO A 286 2.24 6.26 -11.87
C PRO A 286 1.60 4.87 -11.98
N ARG A 287 1.04 4.38 -10.87
CA ARG A 287 0.44 3.04 -10.73
C ARG A 287 -0.50 2.99 -9.54
N ILE A 288 -1.19 1.86 -9.38
CA ILE A 288 -1.88 1.54 -8.13
C ILE A 288 -0.87 1.39 -6.99
N GLN A 289 -1.27 1.75 -5.77
CA GLN A 289 -0.46 1.59 -4.56
C GLN A 289 -1.06 0.52 -3.64
N VAL A 290 -0.28 0.03 -2.69
CA VAL A 290 -0.70 -1.02 -1.75
C VAL A 290 -1.96 -0.56 -0.99
N GLU A 291 -1.89 0.69 -0.53
CA GLU A 291 -2.85 1.45 0.26
C GLU A 291 -4.02 2.06 -0.54
N HIS A 292 -4.20 1.69 -1.82
CA HIS A 292 -5.36 2.13 -2.60
C HIS A 292 -6.70 1.76 -1.92
N THR A 293 -6.70 0.67 -1.15
CA THR A 293 -7.83 0.10 -0.43
C THR A 293 -8.51 1.10 0.51
N VAL A 294 -7.76 1.95 1.24
CA VAL A 294 -8.38 2.94 2.14
C VAL A 294 -9.11 4.02 1.34
N THR A 295 -8.62 4.36 0.14
CA THR A 295 -9.35 5.22 -0.78
C THR A 295 -10.62 4.54 -1.27
N GLU A 296 -10.57 3.25 -1.63
CA GLU A 296 -11.76 2.48 -2.01
C GLU A 296 -12.80 2.45 -0.88
N GLU A 297 -12.41 2.21 0.37
CA GLU A 297 -13.35 2.15 1.50
C GLU A 297 -14.07 3.48 1.75
N VAL A 298 -13.38 4.62 1.56
CA VAL A 298 -14.00 5.95 1.79
C VAL A 298 -14.69 6.54 0.57
N THR A 299 -14.38 6.05 -0.64
CA THR A 299 -14.98 6.54 -1.90
C THR A 299 -15.98 5.56 -2.51
N GLY A 300 -15.90 4.28 -2.16
CA GLY A 300 -16.61 3.13 -2.73
C GLY A 300 -16.38 2.92 -4.22
N LEU A 301 -15.29 3.48 -4.74
CA LEU A 301 -14.82 3.18 -6.08
C LEU A 301 -13.99 1.90 -6.03
N ASP A 302 -14.11 1.06 -7.06
CA ASP A 302 -13.13 0.02 -7.35
C ASP A 302 -12.08 0.60 -8.29
N LEU A 303 -10.89 0.86 -7.74
CA LEU A 303 -9.81 1.51 -8.48
C LEU A 303 -9.21 0.60 -9.55
N VAL A 304 -9.17 -0.71 -9.32
CA VAL A 304 -8.75 -1.69 -10.33
C VAL A 304 -9.76 -1.75 -11.47
N ALA A 305 -11.06 -1.72 -11.17
CA ALA A 305 -12.11 -1.71 -12.19
C ALA A 305 -12.01 -0.46 -13.07
N LEU A 306 -11.72 0.70 -12.47
CA LEU A 306 -11.48 1.94 -13.22
C LEU A 306 -10.25 1.84 -14.12
N GLN A 307 -9.14 1.24 -13.65
CA GLN A 307 -7.97 1.00 -14.51
C GLN A 307 -8.31 0.11 -15.71
N LEU A 308 -9.06 -0.97 -15.47
CA LEU A 308 -9.48 -1.90 -16.53
C LEU A 308 -10.48 -1.25 -17.49
N ALA A 309 -11.38 -0.39 -17.01
CA ALA A 309 -12.31 0.36 -17.84
C ALA A 309 -11.56 1.32 -18.78
N ILE A 310 -10.60 2.11 -18.26
CA ILE A 310 -9.75 2.99 -19.08
C ILE A 310 -8.99 2.18 -20.12
N ALA A 311 -8.33 1.09 -19.71
CA ALA A 311 -7.58 0.23 -20.62
C ALA A 311 -8.48 -0.48 -21.65
N GLY A 312 -9.74 -0.72 -21.32
CA GLY A 312 -10.78 -1.22 -22.21
C GLY A 312 -11.38 -0.17 -23.15
N GLY A 313 -10.95 1.09 -23.05
CA GLY A 313 -11.35 2.19 -23.93
C GLY A 313 -12.55 3.01 -23.45
N ALA A 314 -12.97 2.88 -22.18
CA ALA A 314 -14.00 3.74 -21.62
C ALA A 314 -13.57 5.21 -21.67
N SER A 315 -14.48 6.09 -22.07
CA SER A 315 -14.31 7.54 -22.01
C SER A 315 -14.44 8.06 -20.58
N TYR A 316 -13.92 9.26 -20.33
CA TYR A 316 -13.91 9.85 -18.99
C TYR A 316 -15.32 9.96 -18.37
N ASP A 317 -16.31 10.28 -19.20
CA ASP A 317 -17.72 10.41 -18.78
C ASP A 317 -18.36 9.05 -18.43
N GLU A 318 -17.91 7.96 -19.04
CA GLU A 318 -18.41 6.60 -18.77
C GLU A 318 -17.88 6.01 -17.46
N LEU A 319 -16.80 6.58 -16.90
CA LEU A 319 -16.18 6.10 -15.66
C LEU A 319 -17.04 6.35 -14.40
N GLY A 320 -18.08 7.20 -14.49
CA GLY A 320 -18.99 7.45 -13.36
C GLY A 320 -18.29 8.08 -12.15
N LEU A 321 -17.29 8.92 -12.38
CA LEU A 321 -16.44 9.48 -11.33
C LEU A 321 -17.21 10.45 -10.42
N PRO A 322 -16.88 10.51 -9.11
CA PRO A 322 -17.54 11.40 -8.17
C PRO A 322 -17.13 12.86 -8.41
N ALA A 323 -17.88 13.79 -7.80
CA ALA A 323 -17.43 15.16 -7.68
C ALA A 323 -16.13 15.23 -6.86
N GLY A 324 -15.18 16.05 -7.34
CA GLY A 324 -13.89 16.29 -6.71
C GLY A 324 -13.20 17.48 -7.36
N ILE A 325 -11.98 17.78 -6.92
CA ILE A 325 -11.15 18.74 -7.64
C ILE A 325 -10.68 18.08 -8.92
N SER A 326 -11.05 18.65 -10.06
CA SER A 326 -10.62 18.21 -11.38
C SER A 326 -9.80 19.28 -12.07
N CYS A 327 -8.92 18.83 -12.97
CA CYS A 327 -8.21 19.67 -13.91
C CYS A 327 -8.49 19.19 -15.33
N GLU A 328 -8.92 20.10 -16.20
CA GLU A 328 -9.02 19.88 -17.64
C GLU A 328 -8.03 20.82 -18.32
N ALA A 329 -6.95 20.25 -18.87
CA ALA A 329 -5.79 20.97 -19.38
C ALA A 329 -5.17 21.95 -18.36
N THR A 330 -5.66 23.20 -18.29
CA THR A 330 -5.18 24.23 -17.36
C THR A 330 -6.27 24.79 -16.44
N THR A 331 -7.52 24.38 -16.63
CA THR A 331 -8.66 24.85 -15.84
C THR A 331 -8.88 23.91 -14.67
N VAL A 332 -8.89 24.44 -13.45
CA VAL A 332 -9.17 23.68 -12.22
C VAL A 332 -10.53 24.07 -11.67
N ALA A 333 -11.35 23.09 -11.31
CA ALA A 333 -12.68 23.31 -10.74
C ALA A 333 -12.98 22.31 -9.60
N GLY A 334 -14.03 22.60 -8.84
CA GLY A 334 -14.56 21.72 -7.81
C GLY A 334 -14.01 21.94 -6.40
N ASP A 335 -14.41 21.04 -5.52
CA ASP A 335 -14.03 20.96 -4.11
C ASP A 335 -13.48 19.56 -3.81
N PRO A 336 -12.66 19.37 -2.75
CA PRO A 336 -12.13 18.06 -2.40
C PRO A 336 -13.24 17.00 -2.31
N ALA A 337 -12.97 15.81 -2.86
CA ALA A 337 -13.93 14.71 -2.86
C ALA A 337 -14.39 14.38 -1.42
N THR A 338 -15.70 14.15 -1.24
CA THR A 338 -16.24 13.81 0.09
C THR A 338 -15.89 12.38 0.45
N ALA A 339 -15.13 12.20 1.53
CA ALA A 339 -14.85 10.89 2.11
C ALA A 339 -16.04 10.39 2.96
N ARG A 340 -16.45 9.14 2.76
CA ARG A 340 -17.47 8.46 3.56
C ARG A 340 -16.82 7.78 4.76
N GLY A 341 -16.67 8.51 5.85
CA GLY A 341 -16.10 7.98 7.09
C GLY A 341 -14.57 7.96 7.08
N ILE A 342 -13.98 7.00 7.79
CA ILE A 342 -12.53 6.86 7.94
C ILE A 342 -12.15 5.40 7.72
N ALA A 343 -11.12 5.16 6.92
CA ALA A 343 -10.50 3.87 6.71
C ALA A 343 -9.04 3.87 7.20
N ILE A 344 -8.62 2.73 7.77
CA ILE A 344 -7.24 2.47 8.19
C ILE A 344 -6.81 1.13 7.60
N GLU A 345 -5.72 1.12 6.85
CA GLU A 345 -5.01 -0.09 6.43
C GLU A 345 -3.82 -0.34 7.35
N THR A 346 -3.56 -1.62 7.62
CA THR A 346 -2.39 -2.08 8.36
C THR A 346 -1.74 -3.24 7.62
N ARG A 347 -0.42 -3.16 7.43
CA ARG A 347 0.36 -4.17 6.69
C ARG A 347 0.88 -5.26 7.62
N VAL A 348 0.22 -6.42 7.61
CA VAL A 348 0.65 -7.60 8.37
C VAL A 348 1.73 -8.33 7.57
N ASN A 349 2.95 -8.29 8.08
CA ASN A 349 4.15 -8.80 7.44
C ASN A 349 4.71 -10.03 8.17
N ALA A 350 5.27 -10.99 7.43
CA ALA A 350 6.10 -12.10 7.87
C ALA A 350 7.49 -11.61 8.33
N GLU A 351 7.50 -10.76 9.35
CA GLU A 351 8.72 -10.23 9.94
C GLU A 351 8.51 -9.98 11.43
N THR A 352 9.60 -9.90 12.17
CA THR A 352 9.57 -9.56 13.60
C THR A 352 10.55 -8.44 13.89
N MET A 353 10.39 -7.81 15.06
CA MET A 353 11.33 -6.80 15.53
C MET A 353 12.22 -7.41 16.60
N ALA A 354 13.54 -7.31 16.45
CA ALA A 354 14.46 -7.53 17.54
C ALA A 354 14.30 -6.42 18.59
N ALA A 355 14.80 -6.64 19.81
CA ALA A 355 14.75 -5.63 20.88
C ALA A 355 15.43 -4.30 20.50
N ALA A 356 16.44 -4.35 19.63
CA ALA A 356 17.14 -3.16 19.09
C ALA A 356 16.41 -2.50 17.90
N GLY A 357 15.20 -2.96 17.54
CA GLY A 357 14.39 -2.41 16.45
C GLY A 357 14.80 -2.88 15.04
N SER A 358 15.75 -3.81 14.90
CA SER A 358 16.04 -4.41 13.60
C SER A 358 14.93 -5.36 13.18
N VAL A 359 14.61 -5.33 11.88
CA VAL A 359 13.61 -6.20 11.26
C VAL A 359 14.24 -7.54 10.95
N LEU A 360 13.59 -8.61 11.35
CA LEU A 360 14.01 -9.98 11.08
C LEU A 360 12.93 -10.62 10.19
N PRO A 361 13.23 -10.91 8.90
CA PRO A 361 12.28 -11.61 8.04
C PRO A 361 12.01 -13.00 8.60
N ALA A 362 10.78 -13.46 8.47
CA ALA A 362 10.35 -14.79 8.88
C ALA A 362 10.04 -15.65 7.67
N ALA A 363 10.33 -16.95 7.79
CA ALA A 363 10.04 -17.96 6.80
C ALA A 363 9.45 -19.18 7.50
N GLY A 364 8.72 -20.01 6.75
CA GLY A 364 8.09 -21.21 7.28
C GLY A 364 6.74 -21.46 6.64
N THR A 365 5.98 -22.41 7.19
CA THR A 365 4.64 -22.74 6.69
C THR A 365 3.59 -22.19 7.64
N LEU A 366 2.58 -21.51 7.11
CA LEU A 366 1.44 -21.04 7.89
C LEU A 366 0.62 -22.25 8.35
N THR A 367 0.64 -22.58 9.64
CA THR A 367 -0.14 -23.70 10.20
C THR A 367 -1.56 -23.29 10.56
N VAL A 368 -1.72 -22.04 11.01
CA VAL A 368 -3.01 -21.38 11.24
C VAL A 368 -2.99 -20.04 10.53
N PHE A 369 -4.07 -19.74 9.82
CA PHE A 369 -4.28 -18.43 9.20
C PHE A 369 -5.77 -18.12 9.19
N SER A 370 -6.22 -17.33 10.17
CA SER A 370 -7.62 -16.93 10.34
C SER A 370 -7.70 -15.40 10.34
N PRO A 371 -7.96 -14.77 9.18
CA PRO A 371 -8.09 -13.32 9.07
C PRO A 371 -9.33 -12.81 9.82
N PRO A 372 -9.30 -11.56 10.32
CA PRO A 372 -10.47 -10.95 10.96
C PRO A 372 -11.59 -10.72 9.95
N SER A 373 -12.82 -10.62 10.44
CA SER A 373 -14.01 -10.42 9.61
C SER A 373 -15.07 -9.59 10.34
N GLY A 374 -16.18 -9.28 9.67
CA GLY A 374 -17.31 -8.55 10.25
C GLY A 374 -17.52 -7.16 9.62
N PRO A 375 -18.53 -6.42 10.08
CA PRO A 375 -18.91 -5.15 9.45
C PRO A 375 -17.76 -4.13 9.42
N GLY A 376 -17.43 -3.63 8.22
CA GLY A 376 -16.35 -2.67 8.00
C GLY A 376 -14.95 -3.24 8.25
N VAL A 377 -14.75 -4.54 8.05
CA VAL A 377 -13.44 -5.19 8.03
C VAL A 377 -13.26 -5.84 6.66
N ARG A 378 -12.23 -5.43 5.93
CA ARG A 378 -11.78 -5.99 4.67
C ARG A 378 -10.37 -6.54 4.85
N VAL A 379 -10.08 -7.68 4.24
CA VAL A 379 -8.74 -8.28 4.27
C VAL A 379 -8.32 -8.70 2.87
N ASP A 380 -7.27 -8.06 2.37
CA ASP A 380 -6.65 -8.38 1.09
C ASP A 380 -5.39 -9.21 1.39
N THR A 381 -5.37 -10.47 0.97
CA THR A 381 -4.33 -11.43 1.37
C THR A 381 -4.22 -12.58 0.38
N TYR A 382 -3.02 -13.16 0.28
CA TYR A 382 -2.77 -14.47 -0.33
C TYR A 382 -2.42 -15.53 0.74
N GLY A 383 -2.50 -15.20 2.03
CA GLY A 383 -2.23 -16.13 3.11
C GLY A 383 -3.31 -17.21 3.21
N ARG A 384 -2.86 -18.45 3.44
CA ARG A 384 -3.73 -19.59 3.77
C ARG A 384 -2.96 -20.60 4.61
N ALA A 385 -3.67 -21.41 5.39
CA ALA A 385 -3.06 -22.56 6.02
C ALA A 385 -2.40 -23.48 4.97
N GLY A 386 -1.19 -23.95 5.26
CA GLY A 386 -0.35 -24.73 4.37
C GLY A 386 0.55 -23.91 3.42
N LEU A 387 0.39 -22.59 3.35
CA LEU A 387 1.25 -21.75 2.51
C LEU A 387 2.67 -21.67 3.06
N SER A 388 3.66 -21.93 2.22
CA SER A 388 5.07 -21.73 2.53
C SER A 388 5.51 -20.30 2.23
N VAL A 389 5.88 -19.57 3.28
CA VAL A 389 6.38 -18.19 3.21
C VAL A 389 7.89 -18.21 3.07
N SER A 390 8.39 -17.53 2.04
CA SER A 390 9.80 -17.44 1.69
C SER A 390 10.31 -16.01 1.83
N PRO A 391 11.54 -15.78 2.33
CA PRO A 391 12.14 -14.46 2.42
C PRO A 391 12.71 -13.98 1.07
N ARG A 392 12.46 -14.71 -0.04
CA ARG A 392 12.89 -14.31 -1.40
C ARG A 392 12.03 -13.19 -1.98
N TYR A 393 10.83 -12.98 -1.46
CA TYR A 393 9.91 -11.92 -1.86
C TYR A 393 9.71 -10.93 -0.71
N ASP A 394 8.85 -9.94 -0.92
CA ASP A 394 8.43 -9.05 0.15
C ASP A 394 7.72 -9.81 1.28
N SER A 395 7.76 -9.25 2.49
CA SER A 395 7.22 -9.91 3.68
C SER A 395 5.71 -9.72 3.85
N LEU A 396 4.99 -9.01 2.97
CA LEU A 396 3.55 -8.77 3.14
C LEU A 396 2.79 -10.11 3.10
N LEU A 397 1.96 -10.36 4.10
CA LEU A 397 1.04 -11.51 4.14
C LEU A 397 -0.40 -11.07 3.93
N ALA A 398 -0.80 -9.97 4.56
CA ALA A 398 -2.15 -9.46 4.50
C ALA A 398 -2.19 -7.96 4.74
N LYS A 399 -3.14 -7.31 4.10
CA LYS A 399 -3.58 -5.96 4.41
C LYS A 399 -4.88 -6.07 5.19
N VAL A 400 -4.91 -5.58 6.41
CA VAL A 400 -6.14 -5.51 7.21
C VAL A 400 -6.65 -4.09 7.14
N ILE A 401 -7.79 -3.92 6.47
CA ILE A 401 -8.42 -2.65 6.23
C ILE A 401 -9.69 -2.57 7.08
N THR A 402 -9.82 -1.50 7.84
CA THR A 402 -10.98 -1.26 8.68
C THR A 402 -11.62 0.07 8.36
N HIS A 403 -12.94 0.08 8.35
CA HIS A 403 -13.75 1.25 8.01
C HIS A 403 -14.77 1.55 9.11
N VAL A 404 -14.93 2.84 9.42
CA VAL A 404 -16.04 3.37 10.21
C VAL A 404 -16.75 4.44 9.40
N SER A 405 -18.09 4.45 9.42
CA SER A 405 -18.89 5.45 8.71
C SER A 405 -18.90 6.84 9.35
N GLY A 406 -18.57 6.94 10.64
CA GLY A 406 -18.49 8.21 11.37
C GLY A 406 -17.14 8.90 11.21
N SER A 407 -17.04 10.14 11.72
CA SER A 407 -15.82 10.96 11.70
C SER A 407 -14.92 10.77 12.94
N SER A 408 -15.25 9.82 13.82
CA SER A 408 -14.44 9.57 15.02
C SER A 408 -13.20 8.76 14.69
N PHE A 409 -12.06 9.43 14.56
CA PHE A 409 -10.78 8.76 14.33
C PHE A 409 -10.44 7.76 15.44
N GLY A 410 -10.73 8.08 16.70
CA GLY A 410 -10.58 7.13 17.81
C GLY A 410 -11.44 5.86 17.65
N ALA A 411 -12.61 5.93 17.00
CA ALA A 411 -13.40 4.74 16.69
C ALA A 411 -12.76 3.90 15.57
N ALA A 412 -12.18 4.54 14.55
CA ALA A 412 -11.42 3.86 13.50
C ALA A 412 -10.23 3.10 14.08
N VAL A 413 -9.42 3.73 14.94
CA VAL A 413 -8.27 3.09 15.59
C VAL A 413 -8.71 1.93 16.50
N ARG A 414 -9.80 2.09 17.28
CA ARG A 414 -10.33 0.98 18.09
C ARG A 414 -10.76 -0.22 17.23
N LYS A 415 -11.38 0.03 16.07
CA LYS A 415 -11.77 -1.04 15.14
C LYS A 415 -10.55 -1.74 14.56
N ALA A 416 -9.55 -0.99 14.07
CA ALA A 416 -8.28 -1.54 13.58
C ALA A 416 -7.60 -2.44 14.62
N ARG A 417 -7.48 -1.97 15.87
CA ARG A 417 -6.93 -2.77 16.98
C ARG A 417 -7.72 -4.04 17.25
N THR A 418 -9.05 -3.96 17.23
CA THR A 418 -9.93 -5.12 17.46
C THR A 418 -9.73 -6.17 16.35
N ALA A 419 -9.78 -5.74 15.08
CA ALA A 419 -9.53 -6.64 13.95
C ALA A 419 -8.15 -7.30 14.03
N LEU A 420 -7.09 -6.54 14.36
CA LEU A 420 -5.76 -7.13 14.54
C LEU A 420 -5.67 -8.09 15.73
N SER A 421 -6.50 -7.92 16.78
CA SER A 421 -6.53 -8.84 17.93
C SER A 421 -7.24 -10.17 17.61
N GLU A 422 -8.10 -10.19 16.61
CA GLU A 422 -8.80 -11.38 16.14
C GLU A 422 -8.00 -12.17 15.09
N PHE A 423 -6.98 -11.55 14.49
CA PHE A 423 -6.15 -12.18 13.46
C PHE A 423 -5.24 -13.25 14.08
N SER A 424 -5.53 -14.52 13.80
CA SER A 424 -4.69 -15.64 14.25
C SER A 424 -3.77 -16.12 13.14
N ILE A 425 -2.45 -16.07 13.38
CA ILE A 425 -1.41 -16.55 12.47
C ILE A 425 -0.41 -17.39 13.26
N GLU A 426 -0.19 -18.63 12.84
CA GLU A 426 0.80 -19.54 13.45
C GLU A 426 1.72 -20.16 12.39
N GLY A 427 2.88 -20.66 12.83
CA GLY A 427 3.88 -21.30 11.97
C GLY A 427 4.88 -20.33 11.32
N VAL A 428 4.51 -19.06 11.16
CA VAL A 428 5.40 -17.97 10.73
C VAL A 428 5.24 -16.78 11.67
N ALA A 429 6.36 -16.19 12.09
CA ALA A 429 6.34 -15.04 12.99
C ALA A 429 6.00 -13.74 12.23
N THR A 430 5.17 -12.88 12.81
CA THR A 430 4.64 -11.68 12.12
C THR A 430 4.75 -10.39 12.93
N ASN A 431 4.62 -9.23 12.27
CA ASN A 431 4.65 -7.93 12.93
C ASN A 431 3.35 -7.58 13.68
N LEU A 432 2.40 -8.53 13.78
CA LEU A 432 1.05 -8.29 14.31
C LEU A 432 1.04 -7.65 15.71
N ALA A 433 1.80 -8.21 16.65
CA ALA A 433 1.93 -7.66 18.00
C ALA A 433 2.52 -6.25 18.00
N PHE A 434 3.45 -5.96 17.09
CA PHE A 434 4.00 -4.62 16.95
C PHE A 434 2.97 -3.61 16.44
N LEU A 435 2.13 -4.00 15.48
CA LEU A 435 1.04 -3.15 14.98
C LEU A 435 0.00 -2.86 16.08
N GLN A 436 -0.33 -3.85 16.92
CA GLN A 436 -1.24 -3.67 18.05
C GLN A 436 -0.69 -2.66 19.07
N GLU A 437 0.59 -2.75 19.41
CA GLU A 437 1.27 -1.77 20.29
C GLU A 437 1.32 -0.39 19.66
N LEU A 438 1.67 -0.31 18.38
CA LEU A 438 1.74 0.95 17.63
C LEU A 438 0.40 1.70 17.64
N LEU A 439 -0.70 1.01 17.33
CA LEU A 439 -2.04 1.60 17.35
C LEU A 439 -2.54 1.92 18.77
N SER A 440 -1.90 1.38 19.80
CA SER A 440 -2.20 1.67 21.20
C SER A 440 -1.52 2.96 21.71
N ASP A 441 -0.53 3.50 20.99
CA ASP A 441 0.14 4.74 21.39
C ASP A 441 -0.79 5.97 21.27
N ASN A 442 -0.76 6.84 22.29
CA ASN A 442 -1.63 8.02 22.36
C ASN A 442 -1.41 9.03 21.23
N LYS A 443 -0.19 9.14 20.69
CA LYS A 443 0.10 10.02 19.54
C LYS A 443 -0.50 9.44 18.26
N VAL A 444 -0.49 8.12 18.08
CA VAL A 444 -1.17 7.51 16.94
C VAL A 444 -2.67 7.74 17.05
N GLN A 445 -3.25 7.57 18.25
CA GLN A 445 -4.68 7.80 18.49
C GLN A 445 -5.14 9.26 18.32
N SER A 446 -4.23 10.24 18.32
CA SER A 446 -4.58 11.64 18.00
C SER A 446 -4.77 11.87 16.50
N GLY A 447 -4.27 10.95 15.65
CA GLY A 447 -4.36 11.01 14.19
C GLY A 447 -3.29 11.87 13.53
N ILE A 448 -2.32 12.41 14.29
CA ILE A 448 -1.28 13.29 13.76
C ILE A 448 0.08 12.82 14.29
N VAL A 449 0.85 12.20 13.41
CA VAL A 449 2.23 11.77 13.66
C VAL A 449 3.14 12.13 12.50
N THR A 450 4.44 12.24 12.76
CA THR A 450 5.44 12.56 11.74
C THR A 450 6.07 11.28 11.18
N THR A 451 6.69 11.42 10.02
CA THR A 451 7.52 10.39 9.35
C THR A 451 8.64 9.80 10.20
N SER A 452 9.06 10.47 11.29
CA SER A 452 10.09 10.02 12.22
C SER A 452 9.53 9.29 13.45
N PHE A 453 8.21 9.32 13.67
CA PHE A 453 7.58 8.89 14.92
C PHE A 453 7.91 7.44 15.29
N VAL A 454 7.74 6.50 14.34
CA VAL A 454 7.97 5.08 14.62
C VAL A 454 9.43 4.83 14.93
N ASP A 455 10.35 5.40 14.15
CA ASP A 455 11.80 5.22 14.34
C ASP A 455 12.26 5.77 15.70
N GLU A 456 11.71 6.90 16.16
CA GLU A 456 11.97 7.47 17.50
C GLU A 456 11.45 6.59 18.64
N LYS A 457 10.35 5.87 18.41
CA LYS A 457 9.66 5.02 19.41
C LYS A 457 10.04 3.54 19.32
N LEU A 458 10.80 3.15 18.30
CA LEU A 458 10.96 1.76 17.89
C LEU A 458 11.47 0.84 19.01
N PRO A 459 12.49 1.20 19.81
CA PRO A 459 12.96 0.31 20.89
C PRO A 459 11.87 0.02 21.94
N GLY A 460 11.07 1.03 22.30
CA GLY A 460 9.99 0.89 23.27
C GLY A 460 8.84 0.04 22.75
N LEU A 461 8.40 0.29 21.51
CA LEU A 461 7.33 -0.46 20.85
C LEU A 461 7.74 -1.93 20.62
N ALA A 462 8.99 -2.18 20.22
CA ALA A 462 9.51 -3.53 20.02
C ALA A 462 9.55 -4.33 21.33
N ALA A 463 10.01 -3.73 22.43
CA ALA A 463 10.05 -4.37 23.74
C ALA A 463 8.65 -4.72 24.28
N ALA A 464 7.68 -3.82 24.12
CA ALA A 464 6.29 -4.06 24.50
C ALA A 464 5.67 -5.21 23.69
N ALA A 465 5.87 -5.21 22.36
CA ALA A 465 5.34 -6.25 21.47
C ALA A 465 5.90 -7.64 21.79
N LEU A 466 7.20 -7.74 22.14
CA LEU A 466 7.83 -8.99 22.56
C LEU A 466 7.23 -9.53 23.87
N SER A 467 6.85 -8.64 24.79
CA SER A 467 6.22 -9.01 26.07
C SER A 467 4.82 -9.59 25.86
N HIS A 468 4.04 -9.05 24.91
CA HIS A 468 2.69 -9.53 24.60
C HIS A 468 2.67 -10.91 23.91
N ARG A 469 3.70 -11.26 23.13
CA ARG A 469 3.82 -12.61 22.54
C ARG A 469 3.95 -13.72 23.59
N HIS A 470 4.52 -13.42 24.75
CA HIS A 470 4.60 -14.37 25.85
C HIS A 470 3.26 -14.56 26.57
N ALA A 471 2.35 -13.59 26.50
CA ALA A 471 1.03 -13.65 27.13
C ALA A 471 -0.02 -14.37 26.27
N HIS A 472 0.04 -14.22 24.93
CA HIS A 472 -0.84 -14.93 23.99
C HIS A 472 -0.28 -16.32 23.63
N ARG A 473 -0.08 -17.19 24.62
CA ARG A 473 -0.28 -18.62 24.36
C ARG A 473 -1.78 -18.85 24.46
N VAL A 474 -2.41 -19.33 23.39
CA VAL A 474 -3.78 -19.85 23.46
C VAL A 474 -3.79 -20.85 24.60
N ALA A 475 -4.38 -20.48 25.73
CA ALA A 475 -4.75 -21.46 26.73
C ALA A 475 -5.73 -22.40 26.00
N ALA A 476 -5.42 -23.69 25.98
CA ALA A 476 -6.46 -24.67 25.69
C ALA A 476 -7.67 -24.31 26.56
N VAL A 477 -8.87 -24.32 26.00
CA VAL A 477 -10.08 -24.11 26.80
C VAL A 477 -10.08 -25.20 27.88
N GLU A 478 -9.70 -24.84 29.10
CA GLU A 478 -9.85 -25.71 30.26
C GLU A 478 -11.33 -25.72 30.59
N LEU A 479 -12.00 -26.76 30.12
CA LEU A 479 -13.35 -27.10 30.56
C LEU A 479 -13.28 -27.47 32.05
N TYR A 480 -14.13 -26.88 32.88
CA TYR A 480 -14.23 -27.26 34.28
C TYR A 480 -14.73 -28.71 34.41
N PRO A 481 -14.44 -29.44 35.50
CA PRO A 481 -14.98 -30.78 35.73
C PRO A 481 -16.52 -30.77 35.62
N GLY A 482 -17.05 -31.40 34.56
CA GLY A 482 -18.48 -31.43 34.25
C GLY A 482 -18.95 -30.54 33.10
N GLU A 483 -18.05 -29.75 32.48
CA GLU A 483 -18.33 -29.04 31.23
C GLU A 483 -17.97 -29.90 30.02
N GLU A 484 -18.91 -30.10 29.12
CA GLU A 484 -18.67 -30.71 27.80
C GLU A 484 -18.89 -29.65 26.71
N ALA A 485 -18.04 -29.65 25.69
CA ALA A 485 -18.30 -28.90 24.48
C ALA A 485 -19.58 -29.46 23.81
N CYS A 486 -20.69 -28.74 23.95
CA CYS A 486 -21.96 -29.11 23.33
C CYS A 486 -21.85 -29.05 21.81
N VAL A 487 -21.54 -30.17 21.17
CA VAL A 487 -21.78 -30.37 19.74
C VAL A 487 -23.27 -30.73 19.60
N PRO A 488 -24.14 -29.88 19.02
CA PRO A 488 -25.55 -30.20 18.96
C PRO A 488 -25.77 -31.39 18.01
N ASN A 489 -26.09 -32.55 18.58
CA ASN A 489 -26.54 -33.71 17.81
C ASN A 489 -28.03 -33.51 17.47
N TRP A 490 -28.34 -32.76 16.41
CA TRP A 490 -29.73 -32.59 15.98
C TRP A 490 -30.16 -33.82 15.16
N PRO A 491 -31.25 -34.53 15.53
CA PRO A 491 -31.74 -35.64 14.73
C PRO A 491 -32.31 -35.13 13.41
N ALA A 492 -31.91 -35.78 12.31
CA ALA A 492 -32.47 -35.56 10.98
C ALA A 492 -33.94 -36.00 10.94
N ARG A 493 -34.86 -35.07 11.19
CA ARG A 493 -36.23 -35.02 10.65
C ARG A 493 -36.84 -33.72 11.16
N TRP A 494 -37.53 -32.99 10.28
CA TRP A 494 -38.18 -31.70 10.51
C TRP A 494 -37.14 -30.55 10.62
N TRP A 495 -36.81 -29.82 9.56
CA TRP A 495 -37.72 -29.06 8.71
C TRP A 495 -37.19 -28.84 7.28
N THR A 496 -38.02 -29.13 6.28
CA THR A 496 -38.27 -28.18 5.19
C THR A 496 -39.10 -27.03 5.76
N SER A 497 -38.74 -25.80 5.36
CA SER A 497 -39.26 -24.48 5.74
C SER A 497 -38.64 -23.81 7.00
N ARG A 498 -38.23 -22.55 6.84
CA ARG A 498 -37.31 -21.73 7.67
C ARG A 498 -37.91 -21.27 9.04
N PRO A 499 -37.28 -20.32 9.80
CA PRO A 499 -36.19 -20.49 10.80
C PRO A 499 -36.57 -19.87 12.17
N LYS A 500 -35.92 -20.18 13.32
CA LYS A 500 -35.92 -19.23 14.48
C LYS A 500 -34.67 -19.32 15.38
N VAL A 501 -34.08 -18.15 15.59
CA VAL A 501 -33.16 -17.80 16.68
C VAL A 501 -33.97 -17.65 17.97
N ALA A 502 -33.46 -18.12 19.11
CA ALA A 502 -33.96 -17.71 20.42
C ALA A 502 -32.81 -17.16 21.27
N ARG A 503 -32.92 -15.87 21.63
CA ARG A 503 -32.13 -15.23 22.69
C ARG A 503 -32.87 -15.36 24.03
N TRP A 504 -32.04 -15.29 25.06
CA TRP A 504 -32.26 -15.24 26.50
C TRP A 504 -33.46 -14.41 27.00
N ALA A 505 -34.08 -14.87 28.10
CA ALA A 505 -34.55 -14.00 29.18
C ALA A 505 -34.65 -14.78 30.52
N PRO A 506 -34.44 -14.09 31.66
CA PRO A 506 -34.07 -14.66 32.95
C PRO A 506 -35.27 -14.94 33.85
N THR A 507 -35.07 -15.79 34.87
CA THR A 507 -35.95 -15.99 36.04
C THR A 507 -37.40 -16.46 35.82
N GLY A 508 -37.68 -17.71 36.22
CA GLY A 508 -38.87 -18.04 37.02
C GLY A 508 -40.11 -18.65 36.34
N SER A 509 -40.15 -19.99 36.22
CA SER A 509 -41.35 -20.89 36.16
C SER A 509 -42.35 -20.70 34.98
N TRP A 510 -42.88 -21.71 34.30
CA TRP A 510 -43.71 -22.82 34.82
C TRP A 510 -43.73 -24.08 33.92
N TRP A 511 -43.68 -25.23 34.60
CA TRP A 511 -44.44 -26.48 34.45
C TRP A 511 -44.72 -27.10 33.07
N CYS A 512 -44.15 -28.29 32.89
CA CYS A 512 -44.63 -29.30 31.94
C CYS A 512 -45.59 -30.25 32.68
N SER A 513 -46.89 -30.25 32.34
CA SER A 513 -47.78 -31.36 32.68
C SER A 513 -47.61 -32.46 31.64
N ARG A 514 -47.26 -33.67 32.09
CA ARG A 514 -47.21 -34.87 31.25
C ARG A 514 -48.58 -35.16 30.61
N ARG A 515 -48.62 -35.26 29.28
CA ARG A 515 -48.94 -36.49 28.55
C ARG A 515 -48.53 -36.36 27.10
#